data_AF-A0A7C6RIF1-F1
#
_entry.id   AF-A0A7C6RIF1-F1
#
_cell.length_a   1.000
_cell.length_b   1.000
_cell.length_c   1.000
_cell.angle_alpha   90.00
_cell.angle_beta   90.00
_cell.angle_gamma   90.00
#
_symmetry.space_group_name_H-M   'P 1'
#
loop_
_entity.id
_entity.type
_entity.pdbx_description
1 polymer ?
#
loop_
_entity_poly.entity_id
_entity_poly.type
_entity_poly.pdbx_seq_one_letter_code
_entity_poly.pdbx_strand_id
1 'polypeptide(L)'
;GLTPAAAQQRLADLGLILGEVENQTADSVVIQQSPEPGATTQSGSSVDLVFGPQLIQEIVEYTVPNGGNNRNREIEIYTEDINGTRLAFSTRAKPGETVRQRVTGSGFLKVTIRDDGETVKEEVFP
;
A
#
# COMPACT_ATOMS: atom_id res chain seq x y z
N GLY A 1 8.35 -5.56 1.79
CA GLY A 1 9.75 -5.99 1.99
C GLY A 1 9.82 -6.97 3.14
N LEU A 2 11.02 -7.35 3.60
CA LEU A 2 11.15 -8.07 4.87
C LEU A 2 10.99 -7.10 6.05
N THR A 3 10.40 -7.56 7.16
CA THR A 3 10.44 -6.81 8.44
C THR A 3 11.88 -6.78 8.97
N PRO A 4 12.22 -5.89 9.93
CA PRO A 4 13.59 -5.81 10.44
C PRO A 4 14.08 -7.14 11.02
N ALA A 5 13.25 -7.80 11.83
CA ALA A 5 13.57 -9.11 12.40
C ALA A 5 13.77 -10.18 11.31
N ALA A 6 12.91 -10.21 10.29
CA ALA A 6 13.03 -11.17 9.20
C ALA A 6 14.26 -10.89 8.32
N ALA A 7 14.60 -9.63 8.08
CA ALA A 7 15.78 -9.23 7.33
C ALA A 7 17.06 -9.64 8.05
N GLN A 8 17.16 -9.37 9.36
CA GLN A 8 18.30 -9.77 10.17
C GLN A 8 18.48 -11.29 10.20
N GLN A 9 17.38 -12.05 10.40
CA GLN A 9 17.44 -13.50 10.35
C GLN A 9 17.90 -14.00 8.98
N ARG A 10 17.39 -13.40 7.90
CA ARG A 10 17.75 -13.80 6.54
C ARG A 10 19.24 -13.56 6.24
N LEU A 11 19.81 -12.47 6.71
CA LEU A 11 21.25 -12.21 6.56
C LEU A 11 22.08 -13.24 7.34
N ALA A 12 21.69 -13.55 8.58
CA ALA A 12 22.36 -14.57 9.39
C ALA A 12 22.32 -15.96 8.74
N ASP A 13 21.17 -16.36 8.18
CA ASP A 13 21.01 -17.65 7.48
C ASP A 13 21.91 -17.74 6.22
N LEU A 14 22.23 -16.60 5.61
CA LEU A 14 23.11 -16.50 4.44
C LEU A 14 24.58 -16.32 4.83
N GLY A 15 24.91 -16.27 6.12
CA GLY A 15 26.27 -15.98 6.60
C GLY A 15 26.73 -14.56 6.25
N LEU A 16 25.79 -13.63 6.04
CA LEU A 16 26.04 -12.21 5.78
C LEU A 16 25.92 -11.42 7.08
N ILE A 17 26.56 -10.26 7.11
CA ILE A 17 26.57 -9.37 8.26
C ILE A 17 25.62 -8.21 8.00
N LEU A 18 24.84 -7.80 9.00
CA LEU A 18 24.05 -6.58 8.91
C LEU A 18 24.99 -5.36 8.94
N GLY A 19 24.93 -4.54 7.90
CA GLY A 19 25.69 -3.31 7.76
C GLY A 19 24.96 -2.10 8.34
N GLU A 20 25.03 -0.97 7.63
CA GLU A 20 24.34 0.26 7.98
C GLU A 20 22.82 0.08 7.88
N VAL A 21 22.09 0.71 8.80
CA VAL A 21 20.62 0.63 8.88
C VAL A 21 20.03 2.03 8.96
N GLU A 22 19.12 2.33 8.04
CA GLU A 22 18.41 3.61 7.99
C GLU A 22 16.89 3.43 8.16
N ASN A 23 16.25 4.39 8.85
CA ASN A 23 14.80 4.53 8.97
C ASN A 23 14.04 3.30 9.52
N GLN A 24 14.71 2.45 10.31
CA GLN A 24 14.10 1.27 10.91
C GLN A 24 13.08 1.67 11.99
N THR A 25 11.85 1.18 11.85
CA THR A 25 10.81 1.22 12.87
C THR A 25 10.26 -0.20 13.08
N ALA A 26 9.36 -0.41 14.05
CA ALA A 26 8.79 -1.74 14.31
C ALA A 26 7.97 -2.28 13.11
N ASP A 27 7.27 -1.38 12.42
CA ASP A 27 6.33 -1.71 11.34
C ASP A 27 6.90 -1.43 9.94
N SER A 28 8.16 -1.00 9.85
CA SER A 28 8.80 -0.75 8.58
C SER A 28 9.23 -2.05 7.90
N VAL A 29 9.49 -1.97 6.61
CA VAL A 29 10.02 -3.06 5.80
C VAL A 29 11.22 -2.58 5.01
N VAL A 30 12.10 -3.51 4.63
CA VAL A 30 13.21 -3.21 3.72
C VAL A 30 12.63 -2.71 2.39
N ILE A 31 13.00 -1.48 2.01
CA ILE A 31 12.65 -0.85 0.74
C ILE A 31 13.85 -0.74 -0.20
N GLN A 32 15.06 -0.76 0.35
CA GLN A 32 16.30 -0.76 -0.41
C GLN A 32 17.39 -1.48 0.38
N GLN A 33 18.33 -2.09 -0.35
CA GLN A 33 19.52 -2.69 0.24
C GLN A 33 20.73 -2.45 -0.65
N SER A 34 21.91 -2.48 -0.04
CA SER A 34 23.20 -2.44 -0.72
C SER A 34 24.11 -3.52 -0.14
N PRO A 35 24.64 -4.46 -0.95
CA PRO A 35 24.44 -4.60 -2.40
C PRO A 35 22.99 -4.90 -2.81
N GLU A 36 22.66 -4.64 -4.08
CA GLU A 36 21.32 -4.87 -4.62
C GLU A 36 20.89 -6.35 -4.57
N PRO A 37 19.58 -6.65 -4.52
CA PRO A 37 19.08 -8.03 -4.57
C PRO A 37 19.66 -8.84 -5.74
N GLY A 38 20.19 -10.03 -5.44
CA GLY A 38 20.78 -10.92 -6.44
C GLY A 38 22.26 -10.68 -6.73
N ALA A 39 22.87 -9.64 -6.16
CA ALA A 39 24.32 -9.47 -6.22
C ALA A 39 25.04 -10.66 -5.57
N THR A 40 26.13 -11.11 -6.19
CA THR A 40 27.00 -12.12 -5.59
C THR A 40 27.96 -11.45 -4.63
N THR A 41 27.93 -11.85 -3.37
CA THR A 41 28.82 -11.36 -2.31
C THR A 41 29.58 -12.53 -1.68
N GLN A 42 30.68 -12.22 -1.01
CA GLN A 42 31.39 -13.23 -0.23
C GLN A 42 30.65 -13.47 1.09
N SER A 43 30.70 -14.70 1.61
CA SER A 43 30.26 -14.97 2.99
C SER A 43 30.95 -14.01 3.95
N GLY A 44 30.20 -13.45 4.89
CA GLY A 44 30.69 -12.45 5.85
C GLY A 44 30.69 -11.01 5.33
N SER A 45 30.24 -10.77 4.09
CA SER A 45 30.07 -9.40 3.59
C SER A 45 28.92 -8.68 4.33
N SER A 46 29.05 -7.37 4.50
CA SER A 46 27.98 -6.53 5.04
C SER A 46 26.90 -6.25 3.99
N VAL A 47 25.65 -6.14 4.45
CA VAL A 47 24.51 -5.65 3.67
C VAL A 47 23.86 -4.50 4.42
N ASP A 48 23.86 -3.34 3.80
CA ASP A 48 23.22 -2.13 4.32
C ASP A 48 21.74 -2.16 3.93
N LEU A 49 20.86 -1.75 4.85
CA LEU A 49 19.41 -1.80 4.69
C LEU A 49 18.78 -0.43 4.93
N VAL A 50 17.94 -0.01 4.00
CA VAL A 50 17.05 1.15 4.18
C VAL A 50 15.63 0.64 4.35
N PHE A 51 15.00 1.08 5.43
CA PHE A 51 13.63 0.73 5.76
C PHE A 51 12.65 1.85 5.39
N GLY A 52 11.40 1.47 5.14
CA GLY A 52 10.31 2.38 4.86
C GLY A 52 8.95 1.75 5.14
N PRO A 53 7.86 2.50 4.95
CA PRO A 53 6.52 1.98 5.18
C PRO A 53 6.18 0.85 4.20
N GLN A 54 5.42 -0.14 4.67
CA GLN A 54 4.88 -1.18 3.81
C GLN A 54 3.87 -0.57 2.83
N LEU A 55 4.01 -0.87 1.54
CA LEU A 55 3.01 -0.49 0.55
C LEU A 55 1.86 -1.50 0.55
N ILE A 56 0.64 -1.00 0.61
CA ILE A 56 -0.59 -1.81 0.54
C ILE A 56 -1.30 -1.44 -0.75
N GLN A 57 -1.66 -2.44 -1.55
CA GLN A 57 -2.33 -2.27 -2.83
C GLN A 57 -3.60 -3.11 -2.86
N GLU A 58 -4.73 -2.46 -3.10
CA GLU A 58 -6.02 -3.14 -3.10
C GLU A 58 -6.85 -2.77 -4.32
N ILE A 59 -7.73 -3.68 -4.71
CA ILE A 59 -8.75 -3.43 -5.73
C ILE A 59 -10.07 -3.23 -5.01
N VAL A 60 -10.64 -2.04 -5.14
CA VAL A 60 -11.97 -1.74 -4.63
C VAL A 60 -12.98 -1.69 -5.75
N GLU A 61 -14.18 -2.17 -5.45
CA GLU A 61 -15.28 -2.26 -6.38
C GLU A 61 -16.54 -1.69 -5.76
N TYR A 62 -17.26 -0.89 -6.54
CA TYR A 62 -18.55 -0.33 -6.17
C TYR A 62 -19.49 -0.35 -7.39
N THR A 63 -20.67 -0.92 -7.23
CA THR A 63 -21.71 -0.89 -8.25
C THR A 63 -22.72 0.19 -7.91
N VAL A 64 -22.91 1.14 -8.82
CA VAL A 64 -23.86 2.24 -8.65
C VAL A 64 -25.27 1.62 -8.54
N PRO A 65 -26.02 1.91 -7.45
CA PRO A 65 -27.36 1.37 -7.29
C PRO A 65 -28.27 1.73 -8.48
N ASN A 66 -29.05 0.76 -8.95
CA ASN A 66 -30.05 0.97 -10.01
C ASN A 66 -31.25 1.82 -9.57
N GLY A 67 -31.42 2.03 -8.25
CA GLY A 67 -32.53 2.79 -7.67
C GLY A 67 -32.23 4.28 -7.60
N GLY A 68 -33.22 5.12 -7.94
CA GLY A 68 -33.11 6.58 -7.90
C GLY A 68 -33.53 7.24 -9.21
N ASN A 69 -33.04 8.45 -9.45
CA ASN A 69 -33.14 9.11 -10.75
C ASN A 69 -32.14 8.47 -11.73
N ASN A 70 -32.52 8.30 -12.99
CA ASN A 70 -31.69 7.61 -13.98
C ASN A 70 -30.53 8.48 -14.51
N ARG A 71 -29.91 9.27 -13.63
CA ARG A 71 -28.80 10.17 -13.94
C ARG A 71 -27.48 9.50 -13.59
N ASN A 72 -26.41 9.95 -14.23
CA ASN A 72 -25.06 9.56 -13.81
C ASN A 72 -24.76 10.15 -12.43
N ARG A 73 -24.11 9.35 -11.60
CA ARG A 73 -23.72 9.71 -10.23
C ARG A 73 -22.21 9.87 -10.14
N GLU A 74 -21.77 10.81 -9.31
CA GLU A 74 -20.34 11.05 -9.08
C GLU A 74 -19.82 10.08 -8.03
N ILE A 75 -18.89 9.23 -8.44
CA ILE A 75 -18.24 8.24 -7.58
C ILE A 75 -16.84 8.74 -7.26
N GLU A 76 -16.57 8.95 -5.98
CA GLU A 76 -15.26 9.36 -5.49
C GLU A 76 -14.67 8.25 -4.62
N ILE A 77 -13.38 7.98 -4.78
CA ILE A 77 -12.64 7.03 -3.94
C ILE A 77 -11.52 7.81 -3.27
N TYR A 78 -11.61 7.91 -1.95
CA TYR A 78 -10.59 8.50 -1.11
C TYR A 78 -9.73 7.41 -0.50
N THR A 79 -8.43 7.67 -0.40
CA THR A 79 -7.48 6.82 0.34
C THR A 79 -6.89 7.64 1.46
N GLU A 80 -6.78 7.07 2.65
CA GLU A 80 -6.04 7.61 3.78
C GLU A 80 -4.95 6.61 4.17
N ASP A 81 -3.74 7.11 4.32
CA ASP A 81 -2.56 6.36 4.77
C ASP A 81 -1.73 7.22 5.72
N ILE A 82 -0.50 6.82 6.07
CA ILE A 82 0.37 7.61 6.97
C ILE A 82 0.69 9.02 6.44
N ASN A 83 0.51 9.28 5.15
CA ASN A 83 0.69 10.59 4.52
C ASN A 83 -0.61 11.41 4.51
N GLY A 84 -1.70 10.88 5.09
CA GLY A 84 -3.00 11.52 5.20
C GLY A 84 -3.98 11.11 4.10
N THR A 85 -5.10 11.82 4.04
CA THR A 85 -6.19 11.53 3.10
C THR A 85 -5.98 12.22 1.75
N ARG A 86 -6.30 11.53 0.65
CA ARG A 86 -6.33 12.06 -0.72
C ARG A 86 -7.46 11.47 -1.54
N LEU A 87 -7.93 12.21 -2.54
CA LEU A 87 -8.79 11.69 -3.60
C LEU A 87 -7.94 10.83 -4.55
N ALA A 88 -8.19 9.52 -4.57
CA ALA A 88 -7.46 8.58 -5.41
C ALA A 88 -8.11 8.40 -6.79
N PHE A 89 -9.43 8.55 -6.88
CA PHE A 89 -10.17 8.39 -8.13
C PHE A 89 -11.51 9.14 -8.08
N SER A 90 -11.96 9.67 -9.22
CA SER A 90 -13.31 10.20 -9.39
C SER A 90 -13.81 9.92 -10.81
N THR A 91 -15.09 9.54 -10.94
CA THR A 91 -15.77 9.37 -12.23
C THR A 91 -17.26 9.63 -12.13
N ARG A 92 -17.93 9.84 -13.25
CA ARG A 92 -19.40 9.79 -13.34
C ARG A 92 -19.84 8.47 -13.95
N ALA A 93 -20.58 7.68 -13.18
CA ALA A 93 -21.01 6.34 -13.57
C ALA A 93 -22.54 6.26 -13.68
N LYS A 94 -23.04 5.43 -14.59
CA LYS A 94 -24.49 5.19 -14.75
C LYS A 94 -25.02 4.26 -13.67
N PRO A 95 -26.32 4.31 -13.34
CA PRO A 95 -26.94 3.27 -12.52
C PRO A 95 -26.66 1.87 -13.08
N GLY A 96 -26.24 0.96 -12.21
CA GLY A 96 -25.85 -0.42 -12.56
C GLY A 96 -24.42 -0.59 -13.07
N GLU A 97 -23.68 0.50 -13.32
CA GLU A 97 -22.27 0.44 -13.68
C GLU A 97 -21.40 0.09 -12.47
N THR A 98 -20.39 -0.75 -12.66
CA THR A 98 -19.41 -1.10 -11.64
C THR A 98 -18.13 -0.31 -11.84
N VAL A 99 -17.77 0.50 -10.85
CA VAL A 99 -16.47 1.17 -10.75
C VAL A 99 -15.50 0.21 -10.05
N ARG A 100 -14.39 -0.10 -10.72
CA ARG A 100 -13.31 -0.97 -10.22
C ARG A 100 -12.00 -0.22 -10.27
N GLN A 101 -11.36 0.00 -9.12
CA GLN A 101 -10.15 0.81 -9.03
C GLN A 101 -9.08 0.15 -8.18
N ARG A 102 -7.84 0.15 -8.69
CA ARG A 102 -6.65 -0.15 -7.87
C ARG A 102 -6.24 1.09 -7.09
N VAL A 103 -6.09 0.94 -5.78
CA VAL A 103 -5.65 1.97 -4.85
C VAL A 103 -4.36 1.55 -4.15
N THR A 104 -3.61 2.51 -3.62
CA THR A 104 -2.34 2.24 -2.92
C THR A 104 -2.17 3.18 -1.73
N GLY A 105 -1.74 2.63 -0.60
CA GLY A 105 -1.40 3.34 0.62
C GLY A 105 -0.06 2.91 1.21
N SER A 106 0.47 3.72 2.10
CA SER A 106 1.71 3.48 2.86
C SER A 106 1.42 3.23 4.33
N GLY A 107 1.96 2.14 4.89
CA GLY A 107 1.83 1.76 6.29
C GLY A 107 0.48 1.15 6.63
N PHE A 108 -0.59 1.86 6.34
CA PHE A 108 -1.97 1.36 6.34
C PHE A 108 -2.70 1.89 5.12
N LEU A 109 -3.87 1.35 4.81
CA LEU A 109 -4.73 1.87 3.76
C LEU A 109 -6.18 1.87 4.23
N LYS A 110 -6.73 3.06 4.47
CA LYS A 110 -8.17 3.25 4.65
C LYS A 110 -8.76 3.75 3.33
N VAL A 111 -9.81 3.09 2.84
CA VAL A 111 -10.52 3.47 1.61
C VAL A 111 -11.93 3.90 1.95
N THR A 112 -12.33 5.08 1.45
CA THR A 112 -13.70 5.58 1.57
C THR A 112 -14.26 5.79 0.17
N ILE A 113 -15.38 5.15 -0.14
CA ILE A 113 -16.11 5.35 -1.40
C ILE A 113 -17.30 6.26 -1.12
N ARG A 114 -17.45 7.30 -1.92
CA ARG A 114 -18.60 8.21 -1.91
C ARG A 114 -19.37 8.12 -3.21
N ASP A 115 -20.69 8.22 -3.11
CA ASP A 115 -21.62 8.25 -4.23
C ASP A 115 -22.51 9.50 -4.12
N ASP A 116 -22.35 10.44 -5.06
CA ASP A 116 -22.90 11.80 -5.00
C ASP A 116 -22.56 12.53 -3.69
N GLY A 117 -21.35 12.31 -3.16
CA GLY A 117 -20.83 12.92 -1.94
C GLY A 117 -21.22 12.21 -0.63
N GLU A 118 -22.10 11.21 -0.68
CA GLU A 118 -22.45 10.38 0.48
C GLU A 118 -21.48 9.20 0.63
N THR A 119 -20.93 8.98 1.83
CA THR A 119 -20.10 7.80 2.10
C THR A 119 -20.95 6.53 2.07
N VAL A 120 -20.65 5.65 1.12
CA VAL A 120 -21.36 4.38 0.91
C VAL A 120 -20.53 3.17 1.31
N LYS A 121 -19.20 3.31 1.41
CA LYS A 121 -18.30 2.24 1.84
C LYS A 121 -17.08 2.80 2.55
N GLU A 122 -16.64 2.13 3.60
CA GLU A 122 -15.39 2.40 4.30
C GLU A 122 -14.71 1.06 4.66
N GLU A 123 -13.45 0.88 4.27
CA GLU A 123 -12.66 -0.33 4.53
C GLU A 123 -11.25 0.05 4.98
N VAL A 124 -10.64 -0.74 5.86
CA VAL A 124 -9.27 -0.55 6.35
C VAL A 124 -8.46 -1.81 6.11
N PHE A 125 -7.28 -1.63 5.52
CA PHE A 125 -6.33 -2.67 5.18
C PHE A 125 -5.02 -2.43 5.94
N PRO A 126 -4.53 -3.44 6.69
CA PRO A 126 -3.26 -3.38 7.43
C PRO A 126 -2.04 -3.69 6.56
#